data_AF-A0A9X0C7X7-F1
#
_entry.id   AF-A0A9X0C7X7-F1
#
_cell.length_a   1.000
_cell.length_b   1.000
_cell.length_c   1.000
_cell.angle_alpha   90.00
_cell.angle_beta   90.00
_cell.angle_gamma   90.00
#
_symmetry.space_group_name_H-M   'P 1'
#
loop_
_entity.id
_entity.type
_entity.pdbx_description
1 polymer ?
#
loop_
_entity_poly.entity_id
_entity_poly.type
_entity_poly.pdbx_seq_one_letter_code
_entity_poly.pdbx_strand_id
1 'polypeptide(L)'
;MQSTPADLVADTKFRVEFHADFVHRFTFHSSNIPDQYVRRMERLDIWKNEKEVGSGSFGNVWLQRCLTSEDQSELQAVKMVRKRKLSSNGIDFFKELEAMAKFSQRKI
;
A
#
# COMPACT_ATOMS: atom_id res chain seq x y z
N MET A 1 14.93 17.27 11.54
CA MET A 1 14.08 16.70 12.60
C MET A 1 13.80 15.27 12.23
N GLN A 2 14.19 14.28 13.03
CA GLN A 2 13.94 12.87 12.73
C GLN A 2 12.46 12.58 13.00
N SER A 3 11.71 12.19 11.97
CA SER A 3 10.33 11.72 12.08
C SER A 3 10.26 10.55 13.06
N THR A 4 9.31 10.57 14.00
CA THR A 4 9.18 9.44 14.92
C THR A 4 8.72 8.19 14.15
N PRO A 5 9.05 6.98 14.63
CA PRO A 5 8.56 5.71 14.09
C PRO A 5 7.08 5.69 13.69
N ALA A 6 6.26 6.35 14.50
CA ALA A 6 4.82 6.40 14.29
C ALA A 6 4.41 7.34 13.16
N ASP A 7 5.18 8.41 12.94
CA ASP A 7 4.93 9.37 11.87
C ASP A 7 5.11 8.71 10.50
N LEU A 8 6.16 7.88 10.33
CA LEU A 8 6.40 7.19 9.05
C LEU A 8 5.25 6.26 8.66
N VAL A 9 4.70 5.51 9.61
CA VAL A 9 3.56 4.61 9.36
C VAL A 9 2.28 5.42 9.11
N ALA A 10 2.10 6.55 9.80
CA ALA A 10 0.96 7.43 9.59
C ALA A 10 1.01 8.12 8.22
N ASP A 11 2.17 8.61 7.79
CA ASP A 11 2.38 9.33 6.54
C ASP A 11 2.20 8.44 5.30
N THR A 12 2.49 7.14 5.46
CA THR A 12 2.34 6.12 4.40
C THR A 12 0.97 5.45 4.39
N LYS A 13 0.10 5.78 5.34
CA LYS A 13 -1.25 5.22 5.45
C LYS A 13 -2.17 5.83 4.39
N PHE A 14 -2.85 4.97 3.63
CA PHE A 14 -3.91 5.36 2.70
C PHE A 14 -5.19 4.57 2.96
N ARG A 15 -6.32 5.10 2.49
CA ARG A 15 -7.63 4.47 2.65
C ARG A 15 -7.82 3.41 1.57
N VAL A 16 -8.34 2.26 1.98
CA VAL A 16 -8.66 1.13 1.10
C VAL A 16 -10.06 0.62 1.45
N GLU A 17 -10.88 0.37 0.44
CA GLU A 17 -12.18 -0.27 0.57
C GLU A 17 -12.20 -1.58 -0.22
N PHE A 18 -12.69 -2.64 0.42
CA PHE A 18 -12.74 -3.97 -0.16
C PHE A 18 -14.15 -4.25 -0.69
N HIS A 19 -14.25 -4.56 -1.98
CA HIS A 19 -15.46 -5.05 -2.63
C HIS A 19 -15.28 -6.52 -3.01
N ALA A 20 -16.34 -7.17 -3.53
CA ALA A 20 -16.30 -8.59 -3.85
C ALA A 20 -15.16 -8.95 -4.83
N ASP A 21 -15.04 -8.17 -5.93
CA ASP A 21 -14.08 -8.45 -7.01
C ASP A 21 -12.99 -7.38 -7.15
N PHE A 22 -13.13 -6.26 -6.43
CA PHE A 22 -12.30 -5.08 -6.60
C PHE A 22 -11.85 -4.51 -5.26
N VAL A 23 -10.76 -3.76 -5.30
CA VAL A 23 -10.23 -2.99 -4.18
C VAL A 23 -10.15 -1.54 -4.62
N HIS A 24 -10.83 -0.66 -3.90
CA HIS A 24 -10.71 0.79 -4.10
C HIS A 24 -9.57 1.31 -3.24
N ARG A 25 -8.60 1.96 -3.87
CA ARG A 25 -7.45 2.58 -3.21
C ARG A 25 -7.53 4.09 -3.40
N PHE A 26 -7.55 4.83 -2.31
CA PHE A 26 -7.62 6.29 -2.35
C PHE A 26 -6.24 6.87 -2.05
N THR A 27 -5.58 7.36 -3.08
CA THR A 27 -4.24 7.96 -2.99
C THR A 27 -4.31 9.47 -3.24
N PHE A 28 -3.20 10.16 -3.02
CA PHE A 28 -3.09 11.58 -3.34
C PHE A 28 -1.91 11.77 -4.28
N HIS A 29 -2.14 12.43 -5.41
CA HIS A 29 -1.06 12.87 -6.28
C HIS A 29 -0.60 14.27 -5.87
N SER A 30 0.71 14.42 -5.66
CA SER A 30 1.39 15.72 -5.77
C SER A 30 2.09 15.74 -7.12
N SER A 31 1.75 16.70 -7.99
CA SER A 31 2.55 16.91 -9.20
C SER A 31 3.90 17.47 -8.79
N ASN A 32 4.99 16.79 -9.15
CA ASN A 32 6.35 17.28 -8.89
C ASN A 32 6.82 18.27 -9.97
N ILE A 33 5.89 18.99 -10.61
CA ILE A 33 6.23 20.03 -11.59
C ILE A 33 6.68 21.24 -10.78
N PRO A 34 7.96 21.65 -10.87
CA PRO A 34 8.40 22.87 -10.23
C PRO A 34 7.56 24.03 -10.78
N ASP A 35 7.07 24.90 -9.89
CA ASP A 35 6.29 26.10 -10.20
C ASP A 35 4.79 25.92 -10.51
N GLN A 36 4.25 24.71 -10.39
CA GLN A 36 2.80 24.47 -10.48
C GLN A 36 2.25 24.01 -9.14
N TYR A 37 1.64 24.92 -8.38
CA TYR A 37 0.88 24.57 -7.17
C TYR A 37 -0.39 23.81 -7.57
N VAL A 38 -0.28 22.51 -7.78
CA VAL A 38 -1.43 21.66 -8.00
C VAL A 38 -1.98 21.26 -6.63
N ARG A 39 -3.23 21.64 -6.37
CA ARG A 39 -3.97 21.22 -5.18
C ARG A 39 -3.90 19.71 -5.06
N ARG A 40 -3.52 19.20 -3.89
CA ARG A 40 -3.55 17.77 -3.57
C ARG A 40 -4.96 17.23 -3.84
N MET A 41 -5.12 16.47 -4.92
CA MET A 41 -6.39 15.85 -5.30
C MET A 41 -6.36 14.38 -4.87
N GLU A 42 -7.47 13.93 -4.28
CA GLU A 42 -7.69 12.51 -4.01
C GLU A 42 -7.95 11.80 -5.34
N ARG A 43 -7.27 10.68 -5.56
CA ARG A 43 -7.43 9.80 -6.71
C ARG A 43 -7.98 8.46 -6.23
N LEU A 44 -9.04 8.01 -6.88
CA LEU A 44 -9.56 6.65 -6.71
C LEU A 44 -8.89 5.74 -7.75
N ASP A 45 -8.19 4.72 -7.25
CA ASP A 45 -7.70 3.61 -8.07
C ASP A 45 -8.53 2.34 -7.83
N ILE A 46 -8.98 1.69 -8.90
CA ILE A 46 -9.71 0.42 -8.81
C ILE A 46 -8.76 -0.71 -9.16
N TRP A 47 -8.54 -1.63 -8.22
CA TRP A 47 -7.63 -2.76 -8.37
C TRP A 47 -8.40 -4.07 -8.42
N LYS A 48 -8.03 -4.95 -9.33
CA LYS A 48 -8.63 -6.30 -9.46
C LYS A 48 -7.59 -7.37 -9.18
N ASN A 49 -7.96 -8.37 -8.39
CA ASN A 49 -7.15 -9.58 -8.22
C ASN A 49 -7.12 -10.37 -9.54
N GLU A 50 -5.92 -10.69 -10.03
CA GLU A 50 -5.75 -11.52 -11.22
C GLU A 50 -5.52 -12.98 -10.84
N LYS A 51 -4.45 -13.23 -10.07
CA LYS A 51 -4.06 -14.57 -9.67
C LYS A 51 -3.24 -14.55 -8.39
N GLU A 52 -3.22 -15.67 -7.69
CA GLU A 52 -2.28 -15.89 -6.60
C GLU A 52 -0.87 -16.05 -7.16
N VAL A 53 0.10 -15.34 -6.58
CA VAL A 53 1.52 -15.39 -6.97
C VAL A 53 2.42 -16.00 -5.91
N GLY A 54 1.88 -16.27 -4.71
CA GLY A 54 2.59 -17.01 -3.69
C GLY A 54 1.79 -17.12 -2.39
N SER A 55 2.20 -18.06 -1.55
CA SER A 55 1.66 -18.23 -0.21
C SER A 55 2.80 -18.26 0.80
N GLY A 56 2.54 -17.74 2.00
CA GLY A 56 3.49 -17.76 3.09
C GLY A 56 2.81 -17.92 4.44
N SER A 57 3.62 -18.07 5.49
CA SER A 57 3.17 -18.27 6.88
C SER A 57 2.15 -17.24 7.36
N PHE A 58 2.16 -16.01 6.81
CA PHE A 58 1.27 -14.91 7.23
C PHE A 58 0.12 -14.60 6.27
N GLY A 59 -0.01 -15.32 5.16
CA GLY A 59 -1.09 -15.13 4.18
C GLY A 59 -0.65 -15.34 2.74
N ASN A 60 -1.63 -15.25 1.84
CA ASN A 60 -1.46 -15.38 0.40
C ASN A 60 -1.12 -14.01 -0.21
N VAL A 61 -0.39 -14.04 -1.31
CA VAL A 61 0.02 -12.90 -2.11
C VAL A 61 -0.68 -12.98 -3.46
N TRP A 62 -1.39 -11.91 -3.80
CA TRP A 62 -2.15 -11.79 -5.04
C TRP A 62 -1.48 -10.78 -5.97
N LEU A 63 -1.43 -11.11 -7.26
CA LEU A 63 -1.19 -10.12 -8.30
C LEU A 63 -2.48 -9.32 -8.49
N GLN A 64 -2.38 -8.00 -8.41
CA GLN A 64 -3.45 -7.08 -8.73
C GLN A 64 -3.08 -6.20 -9.92
N ARG A 65 -4.07 -5.87 -10.75
CA ARG A 65 -3.98 -4.90 -11.84
C ARG A 65 -4.83 -3.67 -11.54
N CYS A 66 -4.30 -2.49 -11.83
CA CYS A 66 -5.03 -1.23 -11.78
C CYS A 66 -5.91 -1.07 -13.03
N LEU A 67 -7.22 -0.99 -12.84
CA LEU A 67 -8.21 -0.79 -13.91
C LEU A 67 -8.36 0.69 -14.30
N THR A 68 -7.95 1.60 -13.43
CA THR A 68 -8.01 3.06 -13.62
C THR A 68 -6.71 3.65 -14.15
N SER A 69 -5.68 2.83 -14.38
CA SER A 69 -4.43 3.26 -15.01
C SER A 69 -4.63 3.34 -16.53
N GLU A 70 -4.20 4.44 -17.16
CA GLU A 70 -4.38 4.69 -18.61
C GLU A 70 -3.85 3.55 -19.47
N ASP A 71 -2.69 3.00 -19.09
CA ASP A 71 -2.03 1.93 -19.84
C ASP A 71 -2.39 0.52 -19.32
N GLN A 72 -3.20 0.42 -18.25
CA GLN A 72 -3.54 -0.83 -17.53
C GLN A 72 -2.32 -1.72 -17.19
N SER A 73 -1.12 -1.17 -17.25
CA SER A 73 0.16 -1.85 -17.06
C SER A 73 0.59 -1.85 -15.59
N GLU A 74 -0.08 -1.05 -14.76
CA GLU A 74 0.22 -0.94 -13.35
C GLU A 74 -0.21 -2.22 -12.61
N LEU A 75 0.80 -2.95 -12.14
CA LEU A 75 0.68 -4.21 -11.43
C LEU A 75 1.25 -4.06 -10.03
N GLN A 76 0.65 -4.77 -9.06
CA GLN A 76 1.18 -4.84 -7.70
C GLN A 76 1.00 -6.24 -7.10
N ALA A 77 1.89 -6.60 -6.17
CA ALA A 77 1.72 -7.77 -5.33
C ALA A 77 1.11 -7.33 -3.99
N VAL A 78 -0.05 -7.88 -3.63
CA VAL A 78 -0.75 -7.56 -2.37
C VAL A 78 -0.79 -8.79 -1.47
N LYS A 79 -0.30 -8.64 -0.25
CA LYS A 79 -0.40 -9.65 0.80
C LYS A 79 -1.43 -9.22 1.84
N MET A 80 -2.48 -10.00 2.02
CA MET A 80 -3.39 -9.80 3.13
C MET A 80 -2.83 -10.45 4.39
N VAL A 81 -2.61 -9.64 5.43
CA VAL A 81 -2.08 -10.11 6.72
C VAL A 81 -3.12 -9.97 7.81
N ARG A 82 -3.43 -11.08 8.48
CA ARG A 82 -4.38 -11.10 9.60
C ARG A 82 -3.68 -10.67 10.89
N LYS A 83 -4.03 -9.50 11.44
CA LYS A 83 -3.45 -8.96 12.70
C LYS A 83 -3.43 -9.97 13.84
N ARG A 84 -4.53 -10.72 14.04
CA ARG A 84 -4.64 -11.76 15.09
C ARG A 84 -3.58 -12.86 14.94
N LYS A 85 -3.19 -13.19 13.71
CA LYS A 85 -2.18 -14.22 13.41
C LYS A 85 -0.75 -13.73 13.67
N LEU A 86 -0.50 -12.43 13.51
CA LEU A 86 0.77 -11.83 13.91
C LEU A 86 0.90 -11.82 15.44
N SER A 87 -0.13 -11.37 16.14
CA SER A 87 -0.11 -11.30 17.61
C SER A 87 0.02 -12.69 18.25
N SER A 88 -0.63 -13.72 17.71
CA SER A 88 -0.51 -15.10 18.22
C SER A 88 0.90 -15.67 18.07
N ASN A 89 1.67 -15.16 17.11
CA ASN A 89 3.03 -15.60 16.84
C ASN A 89 4.09 -14.70 17.52
N GLY A 90 3.67 -13.81 18.42
CA GLY A 90 4.56 -12.89 19.13
C GLY A 90 5.13 -11.76 18.26
N ILE A 91 4.55 -11.51 17.08
CA ILE A 91 5.02 -10.47 16.16
C ILE A 91 4.29 -9.17 16.44
N ASP A 92 5.06 -8.12 16.71
CA ASP A 92 4.57 -6.76 16.82
C ASP A 92 4.26 -6.20 15.43
N PHE A 93 2.97 -6.10 15.12
CA PHE A 93 2.48 -5.57 13.85
C PHE A 93 3.01 -4.16 13.54
N PHE A 94 3.19 -3.32 14.56
CA PHE A 94 3.63 -1.95 14.33
C PHE A 94 5.10 -1.88 13.94
N LYS A 95 5.94 -2.71 14.57
CA LYS A 95 7.37 -2.82 14.20
C LYS A 95 7.56 -3.34 12.78
N GLU A 96 6.73 -4.28 12.34
CA GLU A 96 6.76 -4.76 10.95
C GLU A 96 6.41 -3.65 9.95
N LEU A 97 5.35 -2.87 10.22
CA LEU A 97 4.99 -1.74 9.37
C LEU A 97 6.07 -0.66 9.34
N GLU A 98 6.66 -0.36 10.48
CA GLU A 98 7.76 0.60 10.59
C GLU A 98 8.98 0.16 9.78
N ALA A 99 9.35 -1.12 9.87
CA ALA A 99 10.43 -1.68 9.06
C ALA A 99 10.14 -1.53 7.57
N MET A 100 8.93 -1.91 7.13
CA MET A 100 8.52 -1.73 5.74
C MET A 100 8.63 -0.28 5.27
N ALA A 101 8.13 0.68 6.06
CA ALA A 101 8.17 2.10 5.74
C ALA A 101 9.60 2.66 5.67
N LYS A 102 10.50 2.20 6.55
CA LYS A 102 11.93 2.59 6.52
C LYS A 102 12.63 2.07 5.27
N PHE A 103 12.39 0.81 4.90
CA PHE A 103 13.11 0.16 3.79
C PHE A 103 12.47 0.40 2.42
N SER A 104 11.25 0.93 2.34
CA SER A 104 10.59 1.28 1.07
C SER A 104 11.08 2.59 0.46
N GLN A 105 11.88 3.36 1.19
CA GLN A 105 12.43 4.61 0.69
C GLN A 105 13.43 4.35 -0.44
N ARG A 106 13.45 5.22 -1.44
CA ARG A 106 14.39 5.15 -2.56
C ARG A 106 15.81 5.22 -1.96
N LYS A 107 16.64 4.20 -2.23
CA LYS A 107 18.06 4.27 -1.90
C LYS A 107 18.68 5.36 -2.78
N ILE A 108 19.22 6.39 -2.14
CA ILE A 108 20.05 7.42 -2.77
C ILE A 108 21.46 6.88 -2.88
#